data_AF-A0A3M1RFN5-F1
#
_entry.id   AF-A0A3M1RFN5-F1
#
_cell.length_a   1.000
_cell.length_b   1.000
_cell.length_c   1.000
_cell.angle_alpha   90.00
_cell.angle_beta   90.00
_cell.angle_gamma   90.00
#
_symmetry.space_group_name_H-M   'P 1'
#
loop_
_entity.id
_entity.type
_entity.pdbx_description
1 polymer ?
#
loop_
_entity_poly.entity_id
_entity_poly.type
_entity_poly.pdbx_seq_one_letter_code
_entity_poly.pdbx_strand_id
1 'polypeptide(L)'
;YSPDLVHWGDHHRLTGGTLPWESDRIGPGVPPIPVNNDWLVIYHAAEQPAPPEKVGTYTASAWRLAGNAPHHMRARTAEPILVPSEPFEREGFVPNVVFPTGAVSHGDQLFVYYGAADTSTAVAEMSLRDIRDALVDE
;
A
#
# COMPACT_ATOMS: atom_id res chain seq x y z
N TYR A 1 -6.11 -0.75 18.78
CA TYR A 1 -5.18 -0.14 19.75
C TYR A 1 -4.68 -1.19 20.72
N SER A 2 -3.57 -0.93 21.40
CA SER A 2 -3.05 -1.82 22.44
C SER A 2 -2.29 -1.03 23.52
N PRO A 3 -2.47 -1.34 24.81
CA PRO A 3 -1.67 -0.75 25.87
C PRO A 3 -0.28 -1.39 26.01
N ASP A 4 -0.06 -2.60 25.47
CA ASP A 4 1.12 -3.42 25.75
C ASP A 4 1.65 -4.25 24.55
N LEU A 5 1.06 -4.08 23.36
CA LEU A 5 1.30 -4.86 22.14
C LEU A 5 0.94 -6.35 22.23
N VAL A 6 0.26 -6.78 23.30
CA VAL A 6 -0.23 -8.16 23.51
C VAL A 6 -1.75 -8.22 23.49
N HIS A 7 -2.40 -7.31 24.21
CA HIS A 7 -3.85 -7.21 24.28
C HIS A 7 -4.33 -6.14 23.30
N TRP A 8 -5.13 -6.54 22.32
CA TRP A 8 -5.62 -5.64 21.27
C TRP A 8 -7.13 -5.41 21.44
N GLY A 9 -7.56 -4.17 21.28
CA GLY A 9 -8.96 -3.76 21.41
C GLY A 9 -9.18 -2.36 20.84
N ASP A 10 -10.36 -1.79 21.12
CA ASP A 10 -10.77 -0.49 20.56
C ASP A 10 -10.61 -0.47 19.04
N HIS A 11 -11.37 -1.33 18.37
CA HIS A 11 -11.26 -1.53 16.94
C HIS A 11 -12.00 -0.41 16.21
N HIS A 12 -11.31 0.26 15.29
CA HIS A 12 -11.87 1.27 14.42
C HIS A 12 -11.74 0.81 12.97
N ARG A 13 -12.78 1.08 12.17
CA ARG A 13 -12.67 0.92 10.72
C ARG A 13 -11.82 2.05 10.17
N LEU A 14 -10.73 1.72 9.50
CA LEU A 14 -9.86 2.71 8.85
C LEU A 14 -10.49 3.21 7.54
N THR A 15 -10.56 2.36 6.52
CA THR A 15 -11.17 2.68 5.22
C THR A 15 -11.60 1.41 4.49
N GLY A 16 -12.25 1.58 3.35
CA GLY A 16 -12.55 0.53 2.38
C GLY A 16 -12.11 0.98 0.98
N GLY A 17 -12.09 0.06 0.02
CA GLY A 17 -11.82 0.42 -1.37
C GLY A 17 -12.88 1.38 -1.91
N THR A 18 -12.45 2.50 -2.48
CA THR A 18 -13.31 3.49 -3.14
C THR A 18 -12.90 3.76 -4.58
N LEU A 19 -11.71 3.29 -4.98
CA LEU A 19 -11.14 3.49 -6.31
C LEU A 19 -11.19 2.19 -7.14
N PRO A 20 -11.17 2.26 -8.48
CA PRO A 20 -11.29 1.08 -9.33
C PRO A 20 -10.28 -0.03 -9.02
N TRP A 21 -9.02 0.33 -8.71
CA TRP A 21 -7.98 -0.65 -8.39
C TRP A 21 -8.05 -1.23 -6.97
N GLU A 22 -8.99 -0.74 -6.16
CA GLU A 22 -9.27 -1.20 -4.79
C GLU A 22 -10.55 -2.04 -4.72
N SER A 23 -11.14 -2.38 -5.87
CA SER A 23 -12.51 -2.88 -6.00
C SER A 23 -12.76 -4.27 -5.42
N ASP A 24 -11.72 -5.10 -5.23
CA ASP A 24 -11.84 -6.37 -4.50
C ASP A 24 -11.44 -6.22 -3.03
N ARG A 25 -10.17 -5.88 -2.78
CA ARG A 25 -9.64 -5.75 -1.42
C ARG A 25 -8.49 -4.76 -1.35
N ILE A 26 -8.30 -4.24 -0.14
CA ILE A 26 -7.17 -3.40 0.24
C ILE A 26 -6.56 -3.92 1.54
N GLY A 27 -5.29 -3.64 1.76
CA GLY A 27 -4.65 -3.94 3.03
C GLY A 27 -3.32 -3.21 3.21
N PRO A 28 -2.96 -2.82 4.44
CA PRO A 28 -1.66 -2.20 4.70
C PRO A 28 -0.54 -3.18 4.31
N GLY A 29 0.51 -2.66 3.66
CA GLY A 29 1.64 -3.46 3.20
C GLY A 29 2.86 -3.28 4.09
N VAL A 30 3.43 -2.07 4.07
CA VAL A 30 4.64 -1.75 4.84
C VAL A 30 4.30 -1.17 6.21
N PRO A 31 5.21 -1.27 7.20
CA PRO A 31 5.07 -0.53 8.46
C PRO A 31 4.84 0.97 8.22
N PRO A 32 3.94 1.65 8.97
CA PRO A 32 3.71 3.09 8.80
C PRO A 32 4.98 3.92 8.94
N ILE A 33 5.23 4.80 7.97
CA ILE A 33 6.41 5.66 7.90
C ILE A 33 6.04 7.03 8.51
N PRO A 34 6.78 7.52 9.52
CA PRO A 34 6.54 8.84 10.05
C PRO A 34 6.91 9.91 9.02
N VAL A 35 5.98 10.80 8.71
CA VAL A 35 6.19 11.93 7.80
C VAL A 35 5.59 13.18 8.43
N ASN A 36 6.46 14.10 8.84
CA ASN A 36 6.09 15.24 9.69
C ASN A 36 5.38 14.76 10.97
N ASN A 37 4.12 15.17 11.17
CA ASN A 37 3.27 14.78 12.31
C ASN A 37 2.19 13.76 11.93
N ASP A 38 2.31 13.12 10.77
CA ASP A 38 1.36 12.14 10.24
C ASP A 38 2.07 10.83 9.89
N TRP A 39 1.29 9.82 9.53
CA TRP A 39 1.78 8.52 9.08
C TRP A 39 1.52 8.34 7.59
N LEU A 40 2.55 7.96 6.84
CA LEU A 40 2.43 7.49 5.47
C LEU A 40 2.37 5.95 5.48
N VAL A 41 1.36 5.36 4.83
CA VAL A 41 1.21 3.90 4.75
C VAL A 41 1.16 3.50 3.28
N ILE A 42 2.14 2.71 2.85
CA ILE A 42 2.07 2.04 1.54
C ILE A 42 1.20 0.79 1.70
N TYR A 43 0.11 0.72 0.96
CA TYR A 43 -0.88 -0.36 1.03
C TYR A 43 -1.00 -1.04 -0.34
N HIS A 44 -1.42 -2.30 -0.34
CA HIS A 44 -1.77 -3.01 -1.55
C HIS A 44 -3.27 -2.85 -1.84
N ALA A 45 -3.61 -2.88 -3.12
CA ALA A 45 -4.97 -2.83 -3.62
C ALA A 45 -5.12 -3.86 -4.75
N ALA A 46 -6.20 -4.64 -4.70
CA ALA A 46 -6.52 -5.62 -5.72
C ALA A 46 -7.79 -5.23 -6.48
N GLU A 47 -7.69 -5.32 -7.80
CA GLU A 47 -8.83 -5.18 -8.70
C GLU A 47 -9.74 -6.40 -8.63
N GLN A 48 -11.04 -6.18 -8.82
CA GLN A 48 -11.97 -7.28 -9.02
C GLN A 48 -11.60 -8.05 -10.31
N PRO A 49 -11.31 -9.36 -10.21
CA PRO A 49 -10.90 -10.13 -11.36
C PRO A 49 -12.07 -10.38 -12.31
N ALA A 50 -11.76 -10.40 -13.61
CA ALA A 50 -12.66 -10.86 -14.66
C ALA A 50 -12.00 -12.02 -15.43
N PRO A 51 -12.45 -13.28 -15.25
CA PRO A 51 -13.60 -13.73 -14.46
C PRO A 51 -13.32 -13.86 -12.94
N PRO A 52 -14.36 -13.90 -12.07
CA PRO A 52 -14.24 -13.76 -10.61
C PRO A 52 -13.42 -14.85 -9.90
N GLU A 53 -13.26 -16.01 -10.53
CA GLU A 53 -12.46 -17.13 -10.02
C GLU A 53 -10.94 -16.94 -10.16
N LYS A 54 -10.49 -15.89 -10.85
CA LYS A 54 -9.08 -15.57 -10.98
C LYS A 54 -8.59 -14.64 -9.88
N VAL A 55 -7.29 -14.36 -9.87
CA VAL A 55 -6.71 -13.30 -9.07
C VAL A 55 -6.66 -12.03 -9.91
N GLY A 56 -7.10 -10.90 -9.35
CA GLY A 56 -7.04 -9.60 -10.01
C GLY A 56 -5.65 -8.99 -9.92
N THR A 57 -5.45 -7.88 -10.64
CA THR A 57 -4.19 -7.12 -10.58
C THR A 57 -3.97 -6.58 -9.18
N TYR A 58 -2.81 -6.85 -8.58
CA TYR A 58 -2.38 -6.20 -7.34
C TYR A 58 -1.46 -5.03 -7.66
N THR A 59 -1.78 -3.88 -7.07
CA THR A 59 -1.02 -2.63 -7.17
C THR A 59 -0.67 -2.11 -5.77
N ALA A 60 0.25 -1.15 -5.69
CA ALA A 60 0.51 -0.41 -4.45
C ALA A 60 0.07 1.05 -4.57
N SER A 61 -0.41 1.61 -3.46
CA SER A 61 -0.88 2.99 -3.32
C SER A 61 -0.46 3.51 -1.93
N ALA A 62 -0.73 4.78 -1.62
CA ALA A 62 -0.40 5.34 -0.30
C ALA A 62 -1.56 6.04 0.40
N TRP A 63 -1.66 5.86 1.71
CA TRP A 63 -2.53 6.63 2.62
C TRP A 63 -1.69 7.59 3.46
N ARG A 64 -2.27 8.75 3.78
CA ARG A 64 -1.82 9.59 4.89
C ARG A 64 -2.81 9.49 6.04
N LEU A 65 -2.35 9.03 7.20
CA LEU A 65 -3.14 8.89 8.41
C LEU A 65 -2.74 9.97 9.42
N ALA A 66 -3.69 10.41 10.25
CA ALA A 66 -3.40 11.41 11.28
C ALA A 66 -2.43 10.85 12.34
N GLY A 67 -1.42 11.64 12.73
CA GLY A 67 -0.40 11.18 13.70
C GLY A 67 -0.96 10.69 15.04
N ASN A 68 -1.82 11.49 15.67
CA ASN A 68 -2.35 11.21 17.01
C ASN A 68 -3.62 10.34 17.00
N ALA A 69 -4.24 10.16 15.84
CA ALA A 69 -5.47 9.40 15.66
C ALA A 69 -5.39 8.62 14.35
N PRO A 70 -4.52 7.59 14.25
CA PRO A 70 -4.23 6.92 12.98
C PRO A 70 -5.41 6.16 12.36
N HIS A 71 -6.52 6.00 13.08
CA HIS A 71 -7.79 5.53 12.49
C HIS A 71 -8.46 6.57 11.58
N HIS A 72 -8.02 7.83 11.62
CA HIS A 72 -8.44 8.88 10.70
C HIS A 72 -7.49 8.95 9.52
N MET A 73 -7.93 8.42 8.39
CA MET A 73 -7.31 8.64 7.09
C MET A 73 -7.59 10.08 6.63
N ARG A 74 -6.55 10.79 6.19
CA ARG A 74 -6.60 12.19 5.77
C ARG A 74 -6.51 12.37 4.25
N ALA A 75 -5.84 11.45 3.59
CA ALA A 75 -5.60 11.51 2.15
C ALA A 75 -5.24 10.13 1.62
N ARG A 76 -5.41 9.94 0.31
CA ARG A 76 -4.92 8.78 -0.44
C ARG A 76 -4.38 9.20 -1.80
N THR A 77 -3.54 8.37 -2.43
CA THR A 77 -3.05 8.68 -3.78
C THR A 77 -4.17 8.56 -4.82
N ALA A 78 -4.18 9.48 -5.79
CA ALA A 78 -5.19 9.51 -6.86
C ALA A 78 -5.00 8.42 -7.92
N GLU A 79 -3.84 7.78 -7.95
CA GLU A 79 -3.47 6.66 -8.82
C GLU A 79 -2.55 5.71 -8.04
N PRO A 80 -2.37 4.45 -8.49
CA PRO A 80 -1.35 3.58 -7.94
C PRO A 80 0.05 4.17 -8.08
N ILE A 81 0.87 4.02 -7.04
CA ILE A 81 2.28 4.44 -7.07
C ILE A 81 3.19 3.35 -7.65
N LEU A 82 2.74 2.09 -7.65
CA LEU A 82 3.43 0.96 -8.26
C LEU A 82 2.40 0.02 -8.90
N VAL A 83 2.64 -0.34 -10.15
CA VAL A 83 1.83 -1.29 -10.92
C VAL A 83 2.73 -2.37 -11.51
N PRO A 84 2.23 -3.59 -11.79
CA PRO A 84 2.99 -4.61 -12.50
C PRO A 84 3.35 -4.15 -13.92
N SER A 85 4.60 -3.77 -14.13
CA SER A 85 5.15 -3.31 -15.42
C SER A 85 6.20 -4.25 -15.99
N GLU A 86 6.97 -4.91 -15.14
CA GLU A 86 8.10 -5.75 -15.53
C GLU A 86 7.68 -7.22 -15.75
N PRO A 87 8.42 -7.98 -16.58
CA PRO A 87 8.10 -9.39 -16.84
C PRO A 87 7.99 -10.22 -15.56
N PHE A 88 8.88 -10.02 -14.59
CA PHE A 88 8.88 -10.77 -13.33
C PHE A 88 7.72 -10.40 -12.38
N GLU A 89 6.94 -9.35 -12.69
CA GLU A 89 5.74 -8.93 -11.96
C GLU A 89 4.47 -9.42 -12.66
N ARG A 90 4.54 -9.60 -13.98
CA ARG A 90 3.44 -10.04 -14.85
C ARG A 90 3.42 -11.55 -15.06
N GLU A 91 4.56 -12.21 -14.88
CA GLU A 91 4.75 -13.64 -15.12
C GLU A 91 5.29 -14.31 -13.85
N GLY A 92 4.59 -15.34 -13.39
CA GLY A 92 4.93 -16.08 -12.18
C GLY A 92 3.79 -16.99 -11.72
N PHE A 93 3.85 -17.42 -10.46
CA PHE A 93 2.81 -18.25 -9.84
C PHE A 93 1.45 -17.55 -9.83
N VAL A 94 1.43 -16.26 -9.50
CA VAL A 94 0.24 -15.40 -9.63
C VAL A 94 0.62 -14.19 -10.49
N PRO A 95 0.14 -14.08 -11.74
CA PRO A 95 0.53 -12.98 -12.63
C PRO A 95 -0.06 -11.64 -12.18
N ASN A 96 0.59 -10.55 -12.57
CA ASN A 96 0.16 -9.17 -12.34
C ASN A 96 0.07 -8.80 -10.86
N VAL A 97 1.13 -9.11 -10.10
CA VAL A 97 1.21 -8.81 -8.67
C VAL A 97 2.44 -7.98 -8.35
N VAL A 98 2.21 -6.82 -7.72
CA VAL A 98 3.19 -6.15 -6.86
C VAL A 98 2.59 -6.06 -5.45
N PHE A 99 3.31 -6.59 -4.46
CA PHE A 99 2.79 -6.71 -3.09
C PHE A 99 3.81 -6.17 -2.07
N PRO A 100 3.70 -4.89 -1.65
CA PRO A 100 4.67 -4.26 -0.75
C PRO A 100 4.59 -4.83 0.67
N THR A 101 5.74 -5.17 1.25
CA THR A 101 5.81 -5.78 2.59
C THR A 101 6.88 -5.17 3.49
N GLY A 102 7.85 -4.45 2.92
CA GLY A 102 8.87 -3.75 3.69
C GLY A 102 9.27 -2.45 3.03
N ALA A 103 9.74 -1.50 3.83
CA ALA A 103 10.31 -0.27 3.30
C ALA A 103 11.48 0.22 4.16
N VAL A 104 12.46 0.84 3.51
CA VAL A 104 13.60 1.50 4.15
C VAL A 104 13.70 2.91 3.57
N SER A 105 13.74 3.92 4.44
CA SER A 105 13.91 5.31 4.02
C SER A 105 15.33 5.81 4.29
N HIS A 106 15.84 6.63 3.36
CA HIS A 106 17.09 7.36 3.51
C HIS A 106 16.94 8.77 2.94
N GLY A 107 16.69 9.75 3.81
CA GLY A 107 16.36 11.11 3.37
C GLY A 107 15.04 11.12 2.59
N ASP A 108 15.07 11.56 1.34
CA ASP A 108 13.90 11.57 0.45
C ASP A 108 13.70 10.23 -0.28
N GLN A 109 14.70 9.36 -0.32
CA GLN A 109 14.62 8.05 -0.98
C GLN A 109 13.85 7.07 -0.10
N LEU A 110 12.87 6.40 -0.70
CA LEU A 110 12.15 5.28 -0.12
C LEU A 110 12.38 4.03 -0.97
N PHE A 111 12.99 3.02 -0.38
CA PHE A 111 13.14 1.71 -0.97
C PHE A 111 11.99 0.83 -0.49
N VAL A 112 11.05 0.49 -1.39
CA VAL A 112 9.92 -0.40 -1.10
C VAL A 112 10.26 -1.79 -1.60
N TYR A 113 10.35 -2.74 -0.68
CA TYR A 113 10.52 -4.16 -0.96
C TYR A 113 9.16 -4.82 -1.12
N TYR A 114 8.97 -5.54 -2.22
CA TYR A 114 7.69 -6.12 -2.59
C TYR A 114 7.84 -7.52 -3.19
N GLY A 115 6.81 -8.34 -2.99
CA GLY A 115 6.65 -9.59 -3.73
C GLY A 115 6.18 -9.30 -5.15
N ALA A 116 6.77 -9.98 -6.13
CA ALA A 116 6.45 -9.87 -7.54
C ALA A 116 5.97 -11.23 -8.08
N ALA A 117 4.78 -11.23 -8.66
CA ALA A 117 4.10 -12.39 -9.22
C ALA A 117 4.03 -13.64 -8.32
N ASP A 118 3.98 -13.47 -6.98
CA ASP A 118 4.12 -14.53 -5.96
C ASP A 118 5.32 -15.47 -6.19
N THR A 119 6.39 -14.93 -6.80
CA THR A 119 7.53 -15.74 -7.29
C THR A 119 8.87 -15.13 -6.87
N SER A 120 8.98 -13.81 -6.97
CA SER A 120 10.23 -13.09 -6.74
C SER A 120 10.06 -12.01 -5.67
N THR A 121 11.18 -11.52 -5.14
CA THR A 121 11.21 -10.28 -4.36
C THR A 121 11.97 -9.23 -5.16
N ALA A 122 11.43 -8.03 -5.22
CA ALA A 122 12.01 -6.88 -5.91
C ALA A 122 12.04 -5.66 -4.99
N VAL A 123 12.72 -4.60 -5.45
CA VAL A 123 12.79 -3.31 -4.76
C VAL A 123 12.52 -2.19 -5.75
N ALA A 124 11.64 -1.27 -5.37
CA ALA A 124 11.39 -0.03 -6.07
C ALA A 124 11.97 1.13 -5.25
N GLU A 125 12.72 2.01 -5.91
CA GLU A 125 13.14 3.28 -5.32
C GLU A 125 12.13 4.36 -5.71
N MET A 126 11.65 5.11 -4.72
CA MET A 126 10.64 6.16 -4.88
C MET A 126 11.07 7.41 -4.09
N SER A 127 10.56 8.58 -4.47
CA SER A 127 10.69 9.79 -3.65
C SER A 127 9.53 9.90 -2.67
N LEU A 128 9.84 10.12 -1.39
CA LEU A 128 8.83 10.45 -0.37
C LEU A 128 8.10 11.75 -0.71
N ARG A 129 8.77 12.72 -1.32
CA ARG A 129 8.13 13.95 -1.80
C ARG A 129 7.12 13.66 -2.90
N ASP A 130 7.49 12.89 -3.91
CA ASP A 130 6.59 12.59 -5.03
C ASP A 130 5.34 11.83 -4.56
N ILE A 131 5.52 10.86 -3.64
CA ILE A 131 4.38 10.14 -3.03
C ILE A 131 3.47 11.11 -2.28
N ARG A 132 4.04 12.07 -1.53
CA ARG A 132 3.25 13.06 -0.79
C ARG A 132 2.50 14.01 -1.70
N ASP A 133 3.10 14.41 -2.81
CA ASP A 133 2.51 15.33 -3.77
C ASP A 133 1.38 14.63 -4.57
N ALA A 134 1.43 13.30 -4.70
CA ALA A 134 0.38 12.48 -5.30
C ALA A 134 -0.84 12.22 -4.38
N LEU A 135 -0.76 12.58 -3.09
CA LEU A 135 -1.87 12.44 -2.15
C LEU A 135 -2.96 13.49 -2.40
N VAL A 136 -4.20 13.04 -2.44
CA VAL A 136 -5.39 13.88 -2.50
C VAL A 136 -6.17 13.75 -1.20
N ASP A 137 -6.55 14.89 -0.63
CA ASP A 137 -7.32 14.95 0.62
C ASP A 137 -8.67 14.22 0.48
N GLU A 138 -9.07 13.54 1.56
CA GLU A 138 -10.34 12.80 1.66
C GLU A 138 -11.48 13.62 2.26
#